data_AF-A0AAF0UTN4-F1
#
_entry.id   AF-A0AAF0UTN4-F1
#
_cell.length_a   1.000
_cell.length_b   1.000
_cell.length_c   1.000
_cell.angle_alpha   90.00
_cell.angle_beta   90.00
_cell.angle_gamma   90.00
#
_symmetry.space_group_name_H-M   'P 1'
#
loop_
_entity.id
_entity.type
_entity.pdbx_description
1 polymer ?
#
loop_
_entity_poly.entity_id
_entity_poly.type
_entity_poly.pdbx_seq_one_letter_code
_entity_poly.pdbx_strand_id
1 'polypeptide(L)'
;MYRLMLHEAIMREDSSEFEEGVVLEEYRKGFRLGDRLLRPSMVKVSAGPGPAKPETTEPKEEEQNEIDEKSEKGTAETPGDEGTGEGGN
;
A
#
# COMPACT_ATOMS: atom_id res chain seq x y z
N MET A 1 -6.32 3.02 -15.77
CA MET A 1 -5.56 4.11 -15.14
C MET A 1 -5.46 3.84 -13.65
N TYR A 2 -4.25 3.66 -13.10
CA TYR A 2 -4.07 3.44 -11.66
C TYR A 2 -4.26 4.76 -10.90
N ARG A 3 -4.91 4.71 -9.74
CA ARG A 3 -5.10 5.89 -8.88
C ARG A 3 -4.17 5.78 -7.68
N LEU A 4 -3.11 6.60 -7.64
CA LEU A 4 -2.06 6.62 -6.60
C LEU A 4 -2.60 6.58 -5.16
N MET A 5 -3.73 7.22 -4.90
CA MET A 5 -4.33 7.26 -3.56
C MET A 5 -4.89 5.91 -3.09
N LEU A 6 -5.16 4.96 -3.99
CA LEU A 6 -5.72 3.63 -3.67
C LEU A 6 -4.88 2.46 -4.18
N HIS A 7 -3.98 2.71 -5.12
CA HIS A 7 -3.18 1.70 -5.78
C HIS A 7 -1.71 2.03 -5.63
N GLU A 8 -0.94 1.03 -5.25
CA GLU A 8 0.50 1.06 -5.12
C GLU A 8 1.09 0.19 -6.24
N ALA A 9 1.84 0.82 -7.14
CA ALA A 9 2.47 0.16 -8.26
C ALA A 9 3.79 -0.46 -7.82
N ILE A 10 3.77 -1.77 -7.56
CA ILE A 10 4.96 -2.51 -7.08
C ILE A 10 5.81 -3.07 -8.22
N MET A 11 5.26 -3.12 -9.44
CA MET A 11 5.95 -3.61 -10.63
C MET A 11 5.49 -2.84 -11.86
N ARG A 12 6.40 -2.66 -12.82
CA ARG A 12 6.11 -2.10 -14.13
C ARG A 12 6.51 -3.08 -15.23
N GLU A 13 5.71 -3.17 -16.28
CA GLU A 13 6.01 -4.01 -17.44
C GLU A 13 5.75 -3.25 -18.73
N ASP A 14 6.67 -3.41 -19.68
CA ASP A 14 6.54 -2.88 -21.02
C ASP A 14 5.41 -3.60 -21.74
N SER A 15 4.41 -2.86 -22.18
CA SER A 15 3.32 -3.39 -22.98
C SER A 15 3.13 -2.53 -24.21
N SER A 16 3.06 -3.16 -25.38
CA SER A 16 2.67 -2.50 -26.63
C SER A 16 1.15 -2.38 -26.79
N GLU A 17 0.38 -3.10 -25.96
CA GLU A 17 -1.07 -3.16 -26.03
C GLU A 17 -1.74 -2.10 -25.13
N PHE A 18 -1.10 -1.74 -24.03
CA PHE A 18 -1.65 -0.83 -23.02
C PHE A 18 -0.77 0.39 -22.83
N GLU A 19 -1.37 1.58 -22.68
CA GLU A 19 -0.65 2.83 -22.42
C GLU A 19 0.01 2.88 -21.02
N GLU A 20 0.94 3.82 -20.85
CA GLU A 20 1.60 4.06 -19.57
C GLU A 20 0.57 4.34 -18.47
N GLY A 21 0.71 3.64 -17.35
CA GLY A 21 -0.18 3.79 -16.19
C GLY A 21 -1.53 3.07 -16.32
N VAL A 22 -1.63 2.11 -17.22
CA VAL A 22 -2.70 1.10 -17.19
C VAL A 22 -2.35 0.01 -16.16
N VAL A 23 -3.33 -0.43 -15.36
CA VAL A 23 -3.13 -1.58 -14.45
C VAL A 23 -3.21 -2.85 -15.29
N LEU A 24 -2.15 -3.65 -15.28
CA LEU A 24 -2.08 -4.92 -15.98
C LEU A 24 -2.62 -6.06 -15.11
N GLU A 25 -2.21 -6.08 -13.83
CA GLU A 25 -2.57 -7.15 -12.90
C GLU A 25 -2.66 -6.62 -11.45
N GLU A 26 -3.58 -7.18 -10.65
CA GLU A 26 -3.67 -6.89 -9.21
C GLU A 26 -3.06 -8.04 -8.41
N TYR A 27 -1.91 -7.79 -7.79
CA TYR A 27 -1.22 -8.78 -6.96
C TYR A 27 -1.90 -8.97 -5.61
N ARG A 28 -2.41 -7.89 -5.01
CA ARG A 28 -3.09 -7.97 -3.72
C ARG A 28 -4.13 -6.89 -3.58
N LYS A 29 -5.37 -7.31 -3.28
CA LYS A 29 -6.50 -6.41 -3.02
C LYS A 29 -6.24 -5.50 -1.83
N GLY A 30 -6.46 -4.21 -2.04
CA GLY A 30 -6.50 -3.16 -1.03
C GLY A 30 -7.87 -3.10 -0.36
N PHE A 31 -7.92 -2.42 0.78
CA PHE A 31 -9.13 -2.32 1.60
C PHE A 31 -9.32 -0.91 2.14
N ARG A 32 -10.58 -0.49 2.18
CA ARG A 32 -11.02 0.79 2.75
C ARG A 32 -12.18 0.53 3.72
N LEU A 33 -12.15 1.17 4.88
CA LEU A 33 -13.21 1.11 5.88
C LEU A 33 -13.83 2.50 6.02
N GLY A 34 -15.04 2.67 5.49
CA GLY A 34 -15.65 3.99 5.36
C GLY A 34 -14.76 4.91 4.54
N ASP A 35 -14.32 6.02 5.12
CA ASP A 35 -13.42 6.99 4.47
C ASP A 35 -11.93 6.76 4.75
N ARG A 36 -11.59 5.77 5.59
CA ARG A 36 -10.21 5.44 5.95
C ARG A 36 -9.63 4.35 5.03
N LEU A 37 -8.54 4.67 4.34
CA LEU A 37 -7.74 3.67 3.63
C LEU A 37 -6.98 2.82 4.65
N LEU A 38 -7.21 1.50 4.64
CA LEU A 38 -6.49 0.57 5.51
C LEU A 38 -5.22 0.06 4.85
N ARG A 39 -5.31 -0.24 3.55
CA ARG A 39 -4.16 -0.64 2.75
C ARG A 39 -4.46 -0.36 1.27
N PRO A 40 -3.51 0.22 0.50
CA PRO A 40 -3.64 0.27 -0.95
C PRO A 40 -3.61 -1.12 -1.59
N SER A 41 -4.20 -1.22 -2.80
CA SER A 41 -4.06 -2.38 -3.67
C SER A 41 -2.67 -2.40 -4.27
N MET A 42 -2.00 -3.55 -4.23
CA MET A 42 -0.72 -3.72 -4.92
C MET A 42 -0.98 -4.19 -6.35
N VAL A 43 -0.45 -3.45 -7.32
CA VAL A 43 -0.72 -3.68 -8.75
C VAL A 43 0.55 -3.68 -9.60
N LYS A 44 0.50 -4.43 -10.70
CA LYS A 44 1.39 -4.30 -11.86
C LYS A 44 0.84 -3.22 -12.78
N VAL A 45 1.67 -2.27 -13.20
CA VAL A 45 1.26 -1.25 -14.17
C VAL A 45 2.05 -1.36 -15.46
N SER A 46 1.46 -0.90 -16.56
CA SER A 46 2.14 -0.82 -17.82
C SER A 46 3.03 0.42 -17.88
N ALA A 47 4.23 0.26 -18.45
CA ALA A 47 5.09 1.35 -18.84
C ALA A 47 4.68 1.98 -20.20
N GLY A 48 3.70 1.41 -20.90
CA GLY A 48 3.23 1.88 -22.19
C GLY A 48 4.12 1.48 -23.37
N PRO A 49 3.60 1.52 -24.62
CA PRO A 49 4.46 1.76 -25.76
C PRO A 49 4.84 3.24 -25.66
N GLY A 50 6.00 3.53 -25.08
CA GLY A 50 6.49 4.90 -24.89
C GLY A 50 6.34 5.76 -26.14
N PRO A 51 6.38 7.10 -26.02
CA PRO A 51 6.07 8.01 -27.13
C PRO A 51 7.09 7.84 -28.26
N ALA A 52 6.74 7.03 -29.24
CA ALA A 52 7.38 6.85 -30.55
C ALA A 52 8.87 7.28 -30.65
N LYS A 53 9.79 6.50 -30.05
CA LYS A 53 11.13 6.30 -30.62
C LYS A 53 11.81 5.02 -30.10
N PRO A 54 12.37 4.16 -30.97
CA PRO A 54 12.95 2.90 -30.58
C PRO A 54 14.43 3.10 -30.22
N GLU A 55 14.80 3.03 -28.95
CA GLU A 55 16.17 2.70 -28.53
C GLU A 55 16.19 2.37 -27.03
N THR A 56 16.51 1.11 -26.74
CA THR A 56 17.28 0.58 -25.60
C THR A 56 17.30 1.39 -24.30
N THR A 57 16.83 0.82 -23.19
CA THR A 57 17.66 0.47 -22.01
C THR A 57 16.80 -0.08 -20.87
N GLU A 58 17.18 -1.29 -20.43
CA GLU A 58 17.19 -1.83 -19.06
C GLU A 58 16.05 -1.46 -18.09
N PRO A 59 15.31 -2.44 -17.54
CA PRO A 59 14.44 -2.18 -16.40
C PRO A 59 15.32 -1.87 -15.19
N LYS A 60 15.41 -0.59 -14.86
CA LYS A 60 16.01 -0.12 -13.61
C LYS A 60 15.12 -0.59 -12.47
N GLU A 61 15.64 -1.56 -11.72
CA GLU A 61 15.19 -1.90 -10.38
C GLU A 61 15.14 -0.61 -9.54
N GLU A 62 13.95 -0.26 -9.06
CA GLU A 62 13.82 0.62 -7.91
C GLU A 62 13.19 -0.19 -6.78
N GLU A 63 14.12 -0.62 -5.95
CA GLU A 63 14.01 -1.34 -4.71
C GLU A 63 13.35 -0.49 -3.61
N GLN A 64 12.71 -1.21 -2.68
CA GLN A 64 12.24 -0.84 -1.34
C GLN A 64 11.18 0.27 -1.19
N ASN A 65 10.07 -0.09 -0.56
CA ASN A 65 9.79 0.46 0.76
C ASN A 65 9.13 -0.59 1.65
N GLU A 66 9.79 -0.87 2.78
CA GLU A 66 9.26 -1.63 3.89
C GLU A 66 7.95 -0.97 4.35
N ILE A 67 6.85 -1.74 4.39
CA ILE A 67 5.64 -1.26 5.05
C ILE A 67 5.74 -1.73 6.50
N ASP A 68 6.31 -0.83 7.28
CA ASP A 68 6.29 -0.76 8.74
C ASP A 68 4.89 -1.14 9.28
N GLU A 69 4.77 -2.33 9.86
CA GLU A 69 3.67 -2.68 10.74
C GLU A 69 3.83 -1.94 12.08
N LYS A 70 3.48 -0.65 12.16
CA LYS A 70 3.04 -0.07 13.45
C LYS A 70 2.36 1.30 13.34
N SER A 71 1.07 1.34 13.68
CA SER A 71 0.45 2.36 14.56
C SER A 71 -1.06 2.06 14.67
N GLU A 72 -1.49 1.28 15.66
CA GLU A 72 -1.99 1.70 16.99
C GLU A 72 -3.40 2.31 17.05
N LYS A 73 -4.09 1.89 18.13
CA LYS A 73 -5.19 2.56 18.85
C LYS A 73 -6.63 2.23 18.46
N GLY A 74 -7.16 1.20 19.12
CA GLY A 74 -8.56 1.10 19.52
C GLY A 74 -8.64 1.17 21.05
N THR A 75 -9.02 2.33 21.57
CA THR A 75 -9.26 2.65 22.98
C THR A 75 -10.43 1.83 23.53
N ALA A 76 -10.32 1.29 24.74
CA ALA A 76 -11.46 1.01 25.60
C ALA A 76 -11.06 1.33 27.05
N GLU A 77 -11.36 2.56 27.46
CA GLU A 77 -11.44 2.95 28.86
C GLU A 77 -12.68 2.29 29.46
N THR A 78 -12.56 1.68 30.64
CA THR A 78 -13.62 1.83 31.66
C THR A 78 -13.06 1.59 33.07
N PRO A 79 -13.46 2.42 34.06
CA PRO A 79 -12.80 2.58 35.35
C PRO A 79 -13.49 1.77 36.46
N GLY A 80 -12.82 1.63 37.60
CA GLY A 80 -13.33 1.04 38.84
C GLY A 80 -12.34 0.01 39.36
N ASP A 81 -11.88 0.01 40.61
CA ASP A 81 -12.49 0.53 41.83
C ASP A 81 -11.40 0.58 42.91
N GLU A 82 -11.59 1.48 43.86
CA GLU A 82 -10.70 1.83 44.96
C GLU A 82 -10.56 0.68 45.98
N GLY A 83 -9.43 0.58 46.70
CA GLY A 83 -9.30 -0.44 47.75
C GLY A 83 -7.95 -0.52 48.46
N THR A 84 -7.64 0.53 49.22
CA THR A 84 -6.61 0.67 50.25
C THR A 84 -6.30 -0.57 51.13
N GLY A 85 -5.05 -0.67 51.64
CA GLY A 85 -4.83 -1.16 53.02
C GLY A 85 -3.54 -1.94 53.31
N GLU A 86 -2.73 -1.38 54.20
CA GLU A 86 -1.46 -1.87 54.76
C GLU A 86 -1.57 -3.08 55.72
N GLY A 87 -0.40 -3.67 56.04
CA GLY A 87 -0.11 -4.45 57.27
C GLY A 87 -0.21 -5.97 57.09
N GLY A 88 0.75 -6.81 57.46
CA GLY A 88 1.73 -6.73 58.53
C GLY A 88 1.53 -7.93 59.48
N ASN A 89 2.31 -9.00 59.30
CA ASN A 89 2.77 -9.87 60.38
C ASN A 89 3.99 -10.67 59.93
#